data_AF-A0A501W973-F1
#
_entry.id   AF-A0A501W973-F1
#
_cell.length_a   1.000
_cell.length_b   1.000
_cell.length_c   1.000
_cell.angle_alpha   90.00
_cell.angle_beta   90.00
_cell.angle_gamma   90.00
#
_symmetry.space_group_name_H-M   'P 1'
#
loop_
_entity.id
_entity.type
_entity.pdbx_description
1 polymer ?
#
loop_
_entity_poly.entity_id
_entity_poly.type
_entity_poly.pdbx_seq_one_letter_code
_entity_poly.pdbx_strand_id
1 'polypeptide(L)'
;MKQNNNFGITKLDFYTPYRQFYIIDRNPSGSTDSENFWTDAASNRRLAVEDGVLGVGTECYGPVEGEIEFLNISPNVNDFAKYDHVVEGDLEVRSGVLQIIDCPTGAVKFEKIVKPGNYRVRVYSINLDSVDSEDEGDDYYRIEVWQGKPEGVKLYKEYNDQMP
;
A
#
# COMPACT_ATOMS: atom_id res chain seq x y z
N MET A 1 -30.40 5.77 5.60
CA MET A 1 -29.44 5.44 6.68
C MET A 1 -28.20 6.28 6.43
N LYS A 2 -27.75 7.05 7.43
CA LYS A 2 -26.59 7.94 7.28
C LYS A 2 -25.33 7.07 7.18
N GLN A 3 -24.60 7.15 6.07
CA GLN A 3 -23.24 6.58 6.00
C GLN A 3 -22.39 7.38 6.98
N ASN A 4 -21.96 6.73 8.06
CA ASN A 4 -20.92 7.27 8.92
C ASN A 4 -19.62 7.24 8.12
N ASN A 5 -19.30 8.36 7.47
CA ASN A 5 -18.00 8.58 6.87
C ASN A 5 -16.99 8.67 8.02
N ASN A 6 -16.45 7.53 8.45
CA ASN A 6 -15.39 7.51 9.46
C ASN A 6 -14.11 8.02 8.78
N PHE A 7 -13.94 9.35 8.84
CA PHE A 7 -12.70 10.05 8.53
C PHE A 7 -11.77 9.90 9.72
N GLY A 8 -10.57 9.38 9.49
CA GLY A 8 -9.59 9.19 10.55
C GLY A 8 -8.46 8.28 10.12
N ILE A 9 -7.29 8.58 10.66
CA ILE A 9 -6.09 7.75 10.57
C ILE A 9 -6.32 6.49 11.41
N THR A 10 -6.08 5.32 10.82
CA THR A 10 -6.10 4.04 11.53
C THR A 10 -4.69 3.47 11.56
N LYS A 11 -4.21 3.10 12.75
CA LYS A 11 -2.90 2.47 12.90
C LYS A 11 -2.92 1.05 12.33
N LEU A 12 -1.79 0.68 11.73
CA LEU A 12 -1.49 -0.66 11.27
C LEU A 12 -0.33 -1.18 12.12
N ASP A 13 -0.50 -2.38 12.64
CA ASP A 13 0.48 -3.12 13.43
C ASP A 13 0.19 -4.60 13.21
N PHE A 14 0.97 -5.23 12.33
CA PHE A 14 0.79 -6.64 11.99
C PHE A 14 2.09 -7.26 11.48
N TYR A 15 2.11 -8.59 11.39
CA TYR A 15 3.21 -9.35 10.83
C TYR A 15 2.87 -9.87 9.42
N THR A 16 3.81 -9.74 8.47
CA THR A 16 3.76 -10.26 7.10
C THR A 16 5.17 -10.63 6.61
N PRO A 17 5.47 -11.92 6.37
CA PRO A 17 6.72 -12.33 5.72
C PRO A 17 6.76 -11.96 4.23
N TYR A 18 7.88 -12.30 3.58
CA TYR A 18 8.15 -12.06 2.14
C TYR A 18 8.20 -10.59 1.74
N ARG A 19 8.43 -9.69 2.69
CA ARG A 19 8.60 -8.25 2.44
C ARG A 19 7.43 -7.64 1.67
N GLN A 20 6.21 -8.08 1.96
CA GLN A 20 5.04 -7.63 1.23
C GLN A 20 3.74 -7.76 2.01
N PHE A 21 2.81 -6.85 1.72
CA PHE A 21 1.39 -6.99 2.04
C PHE A 21 0.53 -6.50 0.87
N TYR A 22 -0.77 -6.76 0.92
CA TYR A 22 -1.67 -6.39 -0.18
C TYR A 22 -2.78 -5.46 0.27
N ILE A 23 -3.09 -4.46 -0.56
CA ILE A 23 -4.27 -3.61 -0.45
C ILE A 23 -5.22 -4.04 -1.57
N ILE A 24 -6.39 -4.58 -1.21
CA ILE A 24 -7.23 -5.30 -2.16
C ILE A 24 -8.71 -4.92 -2.06
N ASP A 25 -9.43 -5.06 -3.17
CA ASP A 25 -10.87 -5.33 -3.12
C ASP A 25 -11.10 -6.68 -2.44
N ARG A 26 -12.21 -6.85 -1.71
CA ARG A 26 -12.53 -8.12 -1.05
C ARG A 26 -12.63 -9.30 -2.01
N ASN A 27 -13.06 -9.07 -3.26
CA ASN A 27 -13.21 -10.09 -4.29
C ASN A 27 -12.46 -9.64 -5.56
N PRO A 28 -11.12 -9.56 -5.51
CA PRO A 28 -10.34 -9.07 -6.63
C PRO A 28 -10.42 -10.07 -7.79
N SER A 29 -10.29 -9.56 -9.02
CA SER A 29 -10.20 -10.41 -10.22
C SER A 29 -8.75 -10.70 -10.60
N GLY A 30 -7.82 -9.83 -10.18
CA GLY A 30 -6.39 -10.04 -10.32
C GLY A 30 -5.81 -11.01 -9.30
N SER A 31 -4.60 -11.50 -9.58
CA SER A 31 -3.92 -12.52 -8.78
C SER A 31 -2.50 -12.08 -8.41
N THR A 32 -2.16 -12.22 -7.12
CA THR A 32 -0.82 -11.96 -6.58
C THR A 32 0.22 -13.00 -7.02
N ASP A 33 -0.23 -14.18 -7.44
CA ASP A 33 0.64 -15.31 -7.84
C ASP A 33 1.00 -15.26 -9.33
N SER A 34 0.50 -14.27 -10.06
CA SER A 34 0.83 -14.06 -11.46
C SER A 34 2.30 -13.67 -11.61
N GLU A 35 3.01 -14.31 -12.55
CA GLU A 35 4.39 -13.94 -12.92
C GLU A 35 4.49 -12.48 -13.40
N ASN A 36 3.38 -11.88 -13.82
CA ASN A 36 3.32 -10.49 -14.26
C ASN A 36 3.03 -9.51 -13.11
N PHE A 37 2.85 -9.99 -11.88
CA PHE A 37 2.53 -9.13 -10.74
C PHE A 37 3.80 -8.46 -10.18
N TRP A 38 4.74 -9.25 -9.67
CA TRP A 38 6.05 -8.77 -9.19
C TRP A 38 7.11 -8.78 -10.29
N THR A 39 6.92 -7.94 -11.32
CA THR A 39 7.97 -7.67 -12.32
C THR A 39 9.12 -6.85 -11.73
N ASP A 40 10.29 -6.83 -12.37
CA ASP A 40 11.41 -5.96 -11.96
C ASP A 40 10.98 -4.49 -11.77
N ALA A 41 10.15 -3.99 -12.67
CA ALA A 41 9.63 -2.63 -12.56
C ALA A 41 8.69 -2.45 -11.36
N ALA A 42 7.91 -3.47 -10.98
CA ALA A 42 7.05 -3.43 -9.79
C ALA A 42 7.88 -3.50 -8.51
N SER A 43 8.89 -4.38 -8.48
CA SER A 43 9.83 -4.53 -7.37
C SER A 43 10.61 -3.23 -7.12
N ASN A 44 11.16 -2.59 -8.16
CA ASN A 44 11.87 -1.32 -8.03
C ASN A 44 10.96 -0.18 -7.52
N ARG A 45 9.71 -0.15 -7.97
CA ARG A 45 8.70 0.82 -7.50
C ARG A 45 8.06 0.44 -6.18
N ARG A 46 8.42 -0.72 -5.60
CA ARG A 46 7.84 -1.31 -4.40
C ARG A 46 6.31 -1.36 -4.44
N LEU A 47 5.75 -1.46 -5.66
CA LEU A 47 4.32 -1.43 -5.92
C LEU A 47 3.97 -2.28 -7.14
N ALA A 48 3.34 -3.42 -6.90
CA ALA A 48 2.70 -4.24 -7.91
C ALA A 48 1.23 -3.86 -8.06
N VAL A 49 0.69 -3.95 -9.26
CA VAL A 49 -0.70 -3.58 -9.57
C VAL A 49 -1.34 -4.69 -10.40
N GLU A 50 -2.52 -5.12 -9.96
CA GLU A 50 -3.44 -5.93 -10.74
C GLU A 50 -4.90 -5.48 -10.49
N ASP A 51 -5.85 -6.06 -11.22
CA ASP A 51 -7.26 -5.77 -11.11
C ASP A 51 -7.83 -6.02 -9.71
N GLY A 52 -8.01 -4.92 -8.98
CA GLY A 52 -8.47 -4.92 -7.58
C GLY A 52 -7.40 -5.29 -6.57
N VAL A 53 -6.12 -5.27 -6.95
CA VAL A 53 -4.99 -5.66 -6.08
C VAL A 53 -3.84 -4.68 -6.22
N LEU A 54 -3.34 -4.18 -5.10
CA LEU A 54 -2.02 -3.55 -4.99
C LEU A 54 -1.14 -4.39 -4.08
N GLY A 55 0.06 -4.74 -4.53
CA GLY A 55 1.11 -5.31 -3.70
C GLY A 55 2.07 -4.22 -3.26
N VAL A 56 2.30 -4.11 -1.96
CA VAL A 56 3.19 -3.11 -1.36
C VAL A 56 4.43 -3.83 -0.85
N GLY A 57 5.60 -3.41 -1.35
CA GLY A 57 6.89 -3.93 -0.91
C GLY A 57 7.33 -3.26 0.40
N THR A 58 7.64 -4.08 1.41
CA THR A 58 8.19 -3.64 2.69
C THR A 58 9.69 -3.87 2.75
N GLU A 59 10.37 -3.17 3.64
CA GLU A 59 11.79 -3.39 3.88
C GLU A 59 11.94 -4.48 4.92
N CYS A 60 11.31 -4.36 6.09
CA CYS A 60 11.31 -5.42 7.09
C CYS A 60 10.71 -6.73 6.56
N TYR A 61 11.30 -7.85 7.01
CA TYR A 61 10.71 -9.17 6.87
C TYR A 61 9.88 -9.49 8.12
N GLY A 62 8.61 -9.08 8.11
CA GLY A 62 7.71 -9.43 9.19
C GLY A 62 6.94 -8.24 9.74
N PRO A 63 7.49 -7.47 10.68
CA PRO A 63 6.75 -6.39 11.31
C PRO A 63 6.40 -5.31 10.28
N VAL A 64 5.14 -4.89 10.31
CA VAL A 64 4.65 -3.73 9.56
C VAL A 64 4.00 -2.79 10.54
N GLU A 65 4.67 -1.67 10.75
CA GLU A 65 4.10 -0.51 11.44
C GLU A 65 3.66 0.54 10.42
N GLY A 66 2.50 1.12 10.64
CA GLY A 66 1.98 2.08 9.68
C GLY A 66 0.68 2.74 10.09
N GLU A 67 0.12 3.44 9.12
CA GLU A 67 -1.19 4.03 9.23
C GLU A 67 -1.87 4.12 7.86
N ILE A 68 -3.20 4.02 7.87
CA ILE A 68 -4.04 4.24 6.69
C ILE A 68 -5.04 5.36 6.94
N GLU A 69 -5.13 6.29 5.99
CA GLU A 69 -6.03 7.44 6.01
C GLU A 69 -6.89 7.48 4.76
N PHE A 70 -8.21 7.69 4.94
CA PHE A 70 -9.16 7.86 3.84
C PHE A 70 -9.53 9.33 3.67
N LEU A 71 -9.18 9.88 2.51
CA LEU A 71 -9.32 11.30 2.18
C LEU A 71 -10.52 11.53 1.25
N ASN A 72 -11.12 12.72 1.35
CA ASN A 72 -12.24 13.12 0.49
C ASN A 72 -11.82 13.48 -0.93
N ILE A 73 -10.61 14.02 -1.07
CA ILE A 73 -10.06 14.54 -2.32
C ILE A 73 -8.58 14.16 -2.39
N SER A 74 -8.01 14.27 -3.59
CA SER A 74 -6.57 14.09 -3.76
C SER A 74 -5.80 15.08 -2.88
N PRO A 75 -4.79 14.60 -2.13
CA PRO A 75 -3.99 15.47 -1.27
C PRO A 75 -3.05 16.33 -2.11
N ASN A 76 -3.07 17.64 -1.87
CA ASN A 76 -2.12 18.59 -2.44
C ASN A 76 -0.78 18.48 -1.67
N VAL A 77 0.08 17.56 -2.09
CA VAL A 77 1.42 17.39 -1.50
C VAL A 77 2.46 17.87 -2.50
N ASN A 78 3.29 18.82 -2.07
CA ASN A 78 4.35 19.41 -2.88
C ASN A 78 5.75 19.06 -2.38
N ASP A 79 5.85 18.36 -1.24
CA ASP A 79 7.12 18.03 -0.60
C ASP A 79 7.10 16.59 -0.06
N PHE A 80 8.10 15.81 -0.51
CA PHE A 80 8.31 14.43 -0.13
C PHE A 80 9.64 14.21 0.60
N ALA A 81 10.33 15.29 1.01
CA ALA A 81 11.70 15.21 1.54
C ALA A 81 11.87 14.24 2.71
N LYS A 82 10.85 14.16 3.59
CA LYS A 82 10.88 13.35 4.83
C LYS A 82 10.58 11.86 4.67
N TYR A 83 10.19 11.41 3.47
CA TYR A 83 9.89 10.01 3.18
C TYR A 83 11.04 9.43 2.37
N ASP A 84 11.30 8.14 2.40
CA ASP A 84 12.38 7.52 1.62
C ASP A 84 11.88 7.10 0.24
N HIS A 85 10.69 6.52 0.19
CA HIS A 85 10.01 6.10 -1.03
C HIS A 85 8.59 6.62 -1.04
N VAL A 86 8.11 7.09 -2.19
CA VAL A 86 6.71 7.51 -2.36
C VAL A 86 6.20 7.08 -3.73
N VAL A 87 5.19 6.23 -3.72
CA VAL A 87 4.58 5.65 -4.92
C VAL A 87 3.06 5.69 -4.82
N GLU A 88 2.39 5.86 -5.96
CA GLU A 88 0.93 5.91 -6.04
C GLU A 88 0.43 4.97 -7.14
N GLY A 89 -0.64 4.24 -6.87
CA GLY A 89 -1.26 3.29 -7.78
C GLY A 89 -2.77 3.39 -7.81
N ASP A 90 -3.34 2.65 -8.77
CA ASP A 90 -4.78 2.52 -8.97
C ASP A 90 -5.32 1.27 -8.30
N LEU A 91 -6.47 1.40 -7.64
CA LEU A 91 -7.19 0.28 -7.06
C LEU A 91 -8.68 0.39 -7.42
N GLU A 92 -9.19 -0.55 -8.20
CA GLU A 92 -10.62 -0.68 -8.44
C GLU A 92 -11.27 -1.50 -7.33
N VAL A 93 -12.19 -0.91 -6.58
CA VAL A 93 -12.95 -1.60 -5.53
C VAL A 93 -14.36 -1.85 -6.03
N ARG A 94 -14.68 -3.08 -6.42
CA ARG A 94 -16.00 -3.47 -6.96
C ARG A 94 -16.97 -3.95 -5.89
N SER A 95 -16.45 -4.63 -4.88
CA SER A 95 -17.23 -5.21 -3.78
C SER A 95 -17.78 -4.14 -2.82
N GLY A 96 -17.20 -2.94 -2.83
CA GLY A 96 -17.46 -1.91 -1.82
C GLY A 96 -16.75 -2.17 -0.49
N VAL A 97 -15.76 -3.08 -0.47
CA VAL A 97 -14.95 -3.38 0.70
C VAL A 97 -13.48 -3.38 0.28
N LEU A 98 -12.70 -2.48 0.90
CA LEU A 98 -11.25 -2.44 0.79
C LEU A 98 -10.64 -3.16 1.99
N GLN A 99 -9.63 -3.99 1.76
CA GLN A 99 -8.91 -4.72 2.79
C GLN A 99 -7.40 -4.49 2.69
N ILE A 100 -6.71 -4.63 3.82
CA ILE A 100 -5.29 -4.96 3.86
C ILE A 100 -5.16 -6.39 4.35
N ILE A 101 -4.42 -7.22 3.62
CA ILE A 101 -4.14 -8.60 3.98
C ILE A 101 -2.63 -8.85 4.06
N ASP A 102 -2.22 -9.80 4.90
CA ASP A 102 -0.83 -10.27 4.90
C ASP A 102 -0.53 -11.23 3.74
N CYS A 103 0.77 -11.51 3.59
CA CYS A 103 1.30 -12.62 2.82
C CYS A 103 1.98 -13.62 3.76
N PRO A 104 1.92 -14.94 3.54
CA PRO A 104 1.15 -15.65 2.52
C PRO A 104 -0.24 -16.05 3.02
N THR A 105 -0.61 -15.76 4.27
CA THR A 105 -1.81 -16.37 4.87
C THR A 105 -3.11 -15.78 4.33
N GLY A 106 -3.06 -14.55 3.81
CA GLY A 106 -4.23 -13.81 3.35
C GLY A 106 -5.11 -13.33 4.50
N ALA A 107 -4.56 -13.25 5.73
CA ALA A 107 -5.33 -12.82 6.89
C ALA A 107 -5.60 -11.31 6.80
N VAL A 108 -6.88 -10.95 6.95
CA VAL A 108 -7.33 -9.55 6.95
C VAL A 108 -6.79 -8.82 8.19
N LYS A 109 -5.98 -7.80 7.96
CA LYS A 109 -5.38 -6.93 8.99
C LYS A 109 -6.15 -5.62 9.15
N PHE A 110 -6.78 -5.18 8.08
CA PHE A 110 -7.66 -4.01 8.06
C PHE A 110 -8.80 -4.24 7.07
N GLU A 111 -10.00 -3.75 7.41
CA GLU A 111 -11.16 -3.78 6.51
C GLU A 111 -11.95 -2.48 6.63
N LYS A 112 -12.37 -1.93 5.50
CA LYS A 112 -13.26 -0.77 5.46
C LYS A 112 -14.30 -0.89 4.35
N ILE A 113 -15.55 -0.63 4.71
CA ILE A 113 -16.62 -0.43 3.74
C ILE A 113 -16.43 0.93 3.05
N VAL A 114 -16.40 0.91 1.73
CA VAL A 114 -16.22 2.08 0.87
C VAL A 114 -17.24 2.07 -0.26
N LYS A 115 -17.36 3.17 -1.00
CA LYS A 115 -18.21 3.17 -2.21
C LYS A 115 -17.50 2.38 -3.31
N PRO A 116 -18.19 1.51 -4.06
CA PRO A 116 -17.58 0.92 -5.24
C PRO A 116 -17.07 1.97 -6.22
N GLY A 117 -15.93 1.72 -6.85
CA GLY A 117 -15.30 2.61 -7.83
C GLY A 117 -13.78 2.60 -7.78
N ASN A 118 -13.18 3.54 -8.49
CA ASN A 118 -11.73 3.69 -8.57
C ASN A 118 -11.19 4.53 -7.41
N TYR A 119 -10.11 4.04 -6.82
CA TYR A 119 -9.34 4.69 -5.78
C TYR A 119 -7.91 4.88 -6.24
N ARG A 120 -7.33 5.99 -5.80
CA ARG A 120 -5.89 6.21 -5.81
C ARG A 120 -5.39 5.89 -4.43
N VAL A 121 -4.29 5.15 -4.39
CA VAL A 121 -3.60 4.77 -3.16
C VAL A 121 -2.18 5.27 -3.25
N ARG A 122 -1.76 6.08 -2.29
CA ARG A 122 -0.37 6.53 -2.17
C ARG A 122 0.26 5.92 -0.94
N VAL A 123 1.37 5.25 -1.15
CA VAL A 123 2.18 4.65 -0.10
C VAL A 123 3.43 5.50 0.08
N TYR A 124 3.67 5.89 1.32
CA TYR A 124 4.90 6.54 1.75
C TYR A 124 5.65 5.58 2.65
N SER A 125 6.90 5.29 2.30
CA SER A 125 7.81 4.50 3.12
C SER A 125 8.79 5.43 3.83
N ILE A 126 9.07 5.14 5.09
CA ILE A 126 9.89 5.98 5.97
C ILE A 126 10.85 5.07 6.72
N ASN A 127 12.07 5.55 6.94
CA ASN A 127 13.11 4.92 7.72
C ASN A 127 13.51 3.54 7.18
N LEU A 128 13.58 3.39 5.85
CA LEU A 128 13.92 2.11 5.22
C LEU A 128 15.35 1.67 5.55
N ASP A 129 16.30 2.62 5.68
CA ASP A 129 17.69 2.35 6.08
C ASP A 129 17.83 1.80 7.53
N SER A 130 16.74 1.74 8.31
CA SER A 130 16.78 1.17 9.67
C SER A 130 16.78 -0.36 9.70
N VAL A 131 16.42 -1.00 8.59
CA VAL A 131 16.34 -2.46 8.51
C VAL A 131 17.73 -3.05 8.41
N ASP A 132 18.05 -3.94 9.34
CA ASP A 132 19.37 -4.56 9.44
C ASP A 132 19.47 -5.91 8.70
N SER A 133 20.60 -6.60 8.89
CA SER A 133 20.87 -7.89 8.25
C SER A 133 19.99 -9.04 8.72
N GLU A 134 19.27 -8.89 9.83
CA GLU A 134 18.29 -9.87 10.32
C GLU A 134 16.86 -9.53 9.84
N ASP A 135 16.73 -8.54 8.96
CA ASP A 135 15.48 -8.06 8.38
C ASP A 135 14.49 -7.46 9.40
N GLU A 136 15.02 -6.98 10.52
CA GLU A 136 14.32 -6.21 11.55
C GLU A 136 14.69 -4.73 11.45
N GLY A 137 13.75 -3.84 11.76
CA GLY A 137 13.93 -2.40 11.71
C GLY A 137 12.68 -1.65 12.11
N ASP A 138 12.77 -0.33 12.02
CA ASP A 138 11.71 0.62 12.40
C ASP A 138 11.13 1.30 11.13
N ASP A 139 11.02 0.55 10.03
CA ASP A 139 10.42 1.05 8.80
C ASP A 139 8.91 1.28 8.98
N TYR A 140 8.40 2.36 8.39
CA TYR A 140 7.04 2.81 8.63
C TYR A 140 6.30 3.16 7.34
N TYR A 141 5.04 2.74 7.27
CA TYR A 141 4.20 2.86 6.08
C TYR A 141 3.00 3.76 6.32
N ARG A 142 3.01 4.95 5.72
CA ARG A 142 1.81 5.81 5.65
C ARG A 142 1.07 5.55 4.35
N ILE A 143 -0.23 5.32 4.43
CA ILE A 143 -1.08 4.99 3.28
C ILE A 143 -2.22 5.99 3.21
N GLU A 144 -2.33 6.70 2.10
CA GLU A 144 -3.45 7.60 1.81
C GLU A 144 -4.32 7.00 0.71
N VAL A 145 -5.63 6.99 0.91
CA VAL A 145 -6.62 6.44 -0.03
C VAL A 145 -7.69 7.49 -0.35
N TRP A 146 -7.94 7.77 -1.62
CA TRP A 146 -9.03 8.67 -2.05
C TRP A 146 -9.68 8.19 -3.35
N GLN A 147 -10.94 8.55 -3.57
CA GLN A 147 -11.59 8.28 -4.87
C GLN A 147 -10.97 9.16 -5.96
N GLY A 148 -10.63 8.56 -7.10
CA GLY A 148 -9.98 9.26 -8.20
C GLY A 148 -10.15 8.51 -9.52
N LYS A 149 -9.83 9.19 -10.62
CA LYS A 149 -9.72 8.50 -11.91
C LYS A 149 -8.44 7.68 -11.95
N PRO A 150 -8.39 6.57 -12.71
CA PRO A 150 -7.14 5.89 -12.97
C PRO A 150 -6.14 6.79 -13.69
N GLU A 151 -4.89 6.80 -13.23
CA GLU A 151 -3.79 7.59 -13.81
C GLU A 151 -2.49 6.76 -13.97
N GLY A 152 -2.56 5.45 -13.73
CA GLY A 152 -1.41 4.56 -13.70
C GLY A 152 -0.54 4.76 -12.46
N VAL A 153 0.56 4.00 -12.41
CA VAL A 153 1.54 4.10 -11.33
C VAL A 153 2.35 5.40 -11.47
N LYS A 154 2.48 6.14 -10.37
CA LYS A 154 3.33 7.33 -10.28
C LYS A 154 4.36 7.16 -9.17
N LEU A 155 5.63 7.26 -9.53
CA LEU A 155 6.75 7.29 -8.60
C LEU A 155 7.11 8.76 -8.33
N TYR A 156 7.00 9.19 -7.08
CA TYR A 156 7.29 10.56 -6.66
C TYR A 156 8.66 10.68 -5.98
N LYS A 157 9.06 9.63 -5.25
CA LYS A 157 10.40 9.52 -4.68
C LYS A 157 10.82 8.05 -4.70
N GLU A 158 12.02 7.81 -5.17
CA GLU A 158 12.63 6.49 -5.20
C GLU A 158 13.62 6.35 -4.04
N TYR A 159 13.43 5.31 -3.23
CA TYR A 159 14.46 4.82 -2.34
C TYR A 159 15.42 3.98 -3.17
N ASN A 160 16.63 4.49 -3.33
CA ASN A 160 17.73 3.74 -3.92
C ASN A 160 18.43 3.05 -2.76
N ASP A 161 18.23 1.74 -2.67
CA ASP A 161 18.90 0.90 -1.68
C ASP A 161 20.39 1.25 -1.68
N GLN A 162 20.92 1.64 -0.51
CA GLN A 162 22.34 1.91 -0.34
C GLN A 162 23.09 0.57 -0.23
N MET A 163 22.99 -0.29 -1.24
CA MET A 163 23.91 -1.42 -1.37
C MET A 163 25.06 -1.02 -2.32
N PRO A 164 26.34 -1.08 -1.87
CA PRO A 164 27.50 -0.83 -2.70
C PRO A 164 27.68 -1.85 -3.84
#